data_AF-A0A4R9WPN8-F1
#
_entry.id   AF-A0A4R9WPN8-F1
#
_cell.length_a   1.000
_cell.length_b   1.000
_cell.length_c   1.000
_cell.angle_alpha   90.00
_cell.angle_beta   90.00
_cell.angle_gamma   90.00
#
_symmetry.space_group_name_H-M   'P 1'
#
loop_
_entity.id
_entity.type
_entity.pdbx_description
1 polymer ?
#
loop_
_entity_poly.entity_id
_entity_poly.type
_entity_poly.pdbx_seq_one_letter_code
_entity_poly.pdbx_strand_id
1 'polypeptide(L)' 'MRIAVTGREGQIAASLLEAAQGRSDMEVVAVGRPQLDLA' A
#
# COMPACT_ATOMS: atom_id res chain seq x y z
N MET A 1 -10.74 7.44 1.89
CA MET A 1 -10.24 7.07 0.54
C MET A 1 -9.38 5.81 0.66
N ARG A 2 -9.43 4.90 -0.30
CA ARG A 2 -8.70 3.63 -0.22
C ARG A 2 -7.75 3.50 -1.41
N ILE A 3 -6.47 3.30 -1.13
CA ILE A 3 -5.40 3.30 -2.12
C ILE A 3 -4.72 1.94 -2.11
N ALA A 4 -4.74 1.27 -3.27
CA ALA A 4 -3.94 0.07 -3.48
C ALA A 4 -2.52 0.46 -3.89
N VAL A 5 -1.51 -0.11 -3.23
CA VAL A 5 -0.10 0.09 -3.56
C VAL A 5 0.51 -1.26 -3.92
N THR A 6 1.11 -1.35 -5.11
CA THR A 6 1.80 -2.56 -5.58
C THR A 6 3.29 -2.53 -5.26
N GLY A 7 3.95 -3.68 -5.28
CA GLY A 7 5.32 -3.80 -4.79
C GLY A 7 5.36 -3.80 -3.25
N ARG A 8 4.50 -4.62 -2.63
CA ARG A 8 4.25 -4.75 -1.19
C ARG A 8 5.49 -4.70 -0.29
N GLU A 9 6.61 -5.24 -0.74
CA GLU A 9 7.86 -5.37 0.03
C GLU A 9 8.88 -4.26 -0.30
N GLY A 10 8.52 -3.31 -1.16
CA GLY A 10 9.36 -2.18 -1.54
C GLY A 10 9.36 -1.07 -0.49
N GLN A 11 10.46 -0.32 -0.46
CA GLN A 11 10.64 0.82 0.47
C GLN A 11 9.51 1.84 0.37
N ILE A 12 9.03 2.11 -0.84
CA ILE A 12 7.94 3.07 -1.07
C ILE A 12 6.64 2.60 -0.43
N ALA A 13 6.31 1.30 -0.55
CA ALA A 13 5.11 0.74 0.07
C ALA A 13 5.17 0.85 1.60
N ALA A 14 6.33 0.58 2.19
CA ALA A 14 6.55 0.73 3.63
C ALA A 14 6.35 2.19 4.09
N SER A 15 6.97 3.17 3.42
CA SER A 15 6.82 4.58 3.77
C SER A 15 5.39 5.09 3.61
N LEU A 16 4.65 4.62 2.60
CA LEU A 16 3.24 4.98 2.41
C LEU A 16 2.34 4.38 3.49
N LEU A 17 2.61 3.15 3.93
CA LEU A 17 1.89 2.53 5.04
C LEU A 17 2.12 3.30 6.35
N GLU A 18 3.36 3.70 6.64
CA GLU A 18 3.70 4.52 7.81
C GLU A 18 2.98 5.88 7.77
N ALA A 19 3.06 6.58 6.64
CA ALA A 19 2.39 7.87 6.46
C ALA A 19 0.87 7.79 6.61
N ALA A 20 0.26 6.64 6.32
CA ALA A 20 -1.18 6.43 6.45
C ALA A 20 -1.65 6.24 7.89
N GLN A 21 -0.79 5.82 8.83
CA GLN A 21 -1.20 5.54 10.22
C GLN A 21 -1.74 6.78 10.95
N GLY A 22 -1.31 7.97 10.57
CA GLY A 22 -1.80 9.24 11.14
C GLY A 22 -3.05 9.81 10.47
N ARG A 23 -3.61 9.12 9.46
CA ARG A 23 -4.69 9.65 8.61
C ARG A 23 -5.97 8.82 8.74
N SER A 24 -6.97 9.37 9.42
CA SER A 24 -8.28 8.72 9.57
C SER A 24 -9.14 8.75 8.30
N ASP A 25 -8.78 9.60 7.33
CA ASP A 25 -9.48 9.76 6.06
C ASP A 25 -8.97 8.83 4.96
N MET A 26 -7.92 8.03 5.23
CA MET A 26 -7.21 7.25 4.23
C MET A 26 -6.82 5.86 4.72
N GLU A 27 -6.92 4.87 3.83
CA GLU A 27 -6.41 3.51 4.04
C GLU A 27 -5.48 3.15 2.88
N VAL A 28 -4.25 2.76 3.19
CA VAL A 28 -3.27 2.24 2.23
C VAL A 28 -3.21 0.72 2.35
N VAL A 29 -3.43 0.03 1.23
CA VAL A 29 -3.42 -1.43 1.16
C VAL A 29 -2.29 -1.86 0.25
N ALA A 30 -1.26 -2.48 0.82
CA ALA A 30 -0.16 -3.06 0.05
C ALA A 30 -0.57 -4.41 -0.54
N VAL A 31 -0.52 -4.52 -1.86
CA VAL A 31 -0.89 -5.71 -2.64
C VAL A 31 0.27 -6.18 -3.52
N GLY A 32 0.33 -7.48 -3.76
CA GLY A 32 1.32 -8.12 -4.60
C GLY A 32 0.86 -9.52 -4.97
N ARG A 33 1.76 -10.35 -5.50
CA ARG A 33 1.45 -11.72 -5.88
C ARG A 33 1.18 -12.59 -4.64
N PRO A 34 0.23 -13.55 -4.70
CA PRO A 34 -0.65 -13.86 -5.84
C PRO A 34 -1.93 -13.01 -5.93
N GLN A 35 -2.16 -12.05 -5.03
CA GLN A 35 -3.43 -11.32 -4.93
C GLN A 35 -3.66 -10.33 -6.08
N LEU A 36 -2.59 -9.72 -6.59
CA LEU A 36 -2.62 -8.81 -7.73
C LEU A 36 -1.30 -8.93 -8.48
N ASP A 37 -1.37 -9.25 -9.77
CA ASP A 37 -0.23 -9.26 -10.68
C ASP A 37 -0.40 -8.13 -11.70
N LEU A 38 0.66 -7.35 -11.91
CA LEU A 38 0.69 -6.23 -12.86
C LEU A 38 1.51 -6.55 -14.12
N ALA A 39 2.16 -7.72 -14.17
CA ALA A 39 2.98 -8.17 -15.29
C ALA A 39 2.15 -8.49 -16.54
#